data_AF-A0A6A6BPP4-F1
#
_entry.id   AF-A0A6A6BPP4-F1
#
_cell.length_a   1.000
_cell.length_b   1.000
_cell.length_c   1.000
_cell.angle_alpha   90.00
_cell.angle_beta   90.00
_cell.angle_gamma   90.00
#
_symmetry.space_group_name_H-M   'P 1'
#
loop_
_entity.id
_entity.type
_entity.pdbx_description
1 polymer ?
#
loop_
_entity_poly.entity_id
_entity_poly.type
_entity_poly.pdbx_seq_one_letter_code
_entity_poly.pdbx_strand_id
1 'polypeptide(L)'
;DPASTPRIAALLLHPAIEAALHLLNDDLPSAHFLVRHAQAAPAFESMLLHGLLHRLEGDMANARAWYADVGAGGDKENPVQGDSEGARLLRYVWRVEGEGEEEREDEPWMRFLSRVEQVRGAKGEAAEAERRALAQTGKAELKRVLLWCEAKFGTAARLDASDAWVRPGDKVQQTGNDMVTGGKGFRKF
;
A
#
# COMPACT_ATOMS: atom_id res chain seq x y z
N ASP A 1 -13.57 4.07 13.23
CA ASP A 1 -14.20 4.07 14.58
C ASP A 1 -13.10 3.97 15.65
N PRO A 2 -12.89 5.02 16.46
CA PRO A 2 -11.86 5.03 17.50
C PRO A 2 -11.97 3.88 18.51
N ALA A 3 -13.18 3.36 18.77
CA ALA A 3 -13.38 2.23 19.68
C ALA A 3 -12.84 0.90 19.12
N SER A 4 -12.66 0.82 17.80
CA SER A 4 -12.15 -0.37 17.10
C SER A 4 -10.62 -0.43 17.07
N THR A 5 -9.91 0.70 17.17
CA THR A 5 -8.43 0.76 17.20
C THR A 5 -7.79 -0.16 18.25
N PRO A 6 -8.15 -0.09 19.56
CA PRO A 6 -7.56 -0.99 20.55
C PRO A 6 -7.97 -2.45 20.35
N ARG A 7 -9.13 -2.70 19.73
CA ARG A 7 -9.61 -4.06 19.44
C ARG A 7 -8.82 -4.69 18.30
N ILE A 8 -8.46 -3.90 17.28
CA ILE A 8 -7.61 -4.33 16.17
C ILE A 8 -6.22 -4.72 16.71
N ALA A 9 -5.58 -3.85 17.49
CA ALA A 9 -4.27 -4.14 18.08
C ALA A 9 -4.29 -5.37 19.01
N ALA A 10 -5.39 -5.58 19.74
CA ALA A 10 -5.55 -6.73 20.62
C ALA A 10 -5.68 -8.09 19.88
N LEU A 11 -5.85 -8.09 18.55
CA LEU A 11 -5.86 -9.33 17.76
C LEU A 11 -4.46 -9.93 17.62
N LEU A 12 -3.40 -9.14 17.84
CA LEU A 12 -2.00 -9.56 17.73
C LEU A 12 -1.71 -10.22 16.38
N LEU A 13 -2.23 -9.67 15.29
CA LEU A 13 -2.05 -10.25 13.95
C LEU A 13 -0.68 -9.87 13.38
N HIS A 14 -0.33 -10.44 12.22
CA HIS A 14 0.82 -9.98 11.47
C HIS A 14 0.71 -8.46 11.19
N PRO A 15 1.77 -7.64 11.33
CA PRO A 15 1.69 -6.18 11.20
C PRO A 15 1.05 -5.68 9.89
N ALA A 16 1.24 -6.39 8.78
CA ALA A 16 0.58 -6.07 7.51
C ALA A 16 -0.94 -6.27 7.57
N ILE A 17 -1.43 -7.30 8.25
CA ILE A 17 -2.87 -7.54 8.45
C ILE A 17 -3.43 -6.46 9.36
N GLU A 18 -2.76 -6.16 10.46
CA GLU A 18 -3.15 -5.13 11.42
C GLU A 18 -3.22 -3.74 10.73
N ALA A 19 -2.22 -3.39 9.93
CA ALA A 19 -2.21 -2.15 9.14
C ALA A 19 -3.40 -2.08 8.17
N ALA A 20 -3.72 -3.16 7.47
CA ALA A 20 -4.88 -3.22 6.58
C ALA A 20 -6.21 -3.01 7.33
N LEU A 21 -6.34 -3.56 8.55
CA LEU A 21 -7.50 -3.34 9.40
C LEU A 21 -7.59 -1.89 9.89
N HIS A 22 -6.47 -1.26 10.24
CA HIS A 22 -6.45 0.16 10.58
C HIS A 22 -6.84 1.04 9.38
N LEU A 23 -6.38 0.73 8.17
CA LEU A 23 -6.83 1.43 6.96
C LEU A 23 -8.34 1.29 6.73
N LEU A 24 -8.92 0.11 6.97
CA LEU A 24 -10.38 -0.10 6.93
C LEU A 24 -11.12 0.69 8.01
N ASN A 25 -10.46 0.97 9.14
CA ASN A 25 -11.00 1.72 10.27
C ASN A 25 -10.83 3.24 10.15
N ASP A 26 -10.22 3.71 9.05
CA ASP A 26 -9.79 5.11 8.85
C ASP A 26 -8.80 5.60 9.94
N ASP A 27 -8.00 4.68 10.46
CA ASP A 27 -6.97 4.93 11.48
C ASP A 27 -5.59 5.01 10.83
N LEU A 28 -5.40 6.07 10.04
CA LEU A 28 -4.16 6.31 9.30
C LEU A 28 -2.91 6.40 10.20
N PRO A 29 -2.94 7.03 11.40
CA PRO A 29 -1.77 7.07 12.28
C PRO A 29 -1.28 5.69 12.70
N SER A 30 -2.19 4.78 13.10
CA SER A 30 -1.82 3.42 13.49
C SER A 30 -1.32 2.60 12.29
N ALA A 31 -1.98 2.72 11.14
CA ALA A 31 -1.53 2.08 9.91
C ALA A 31 -0.12 2.56 9.51
N HIS A 32 0.12 3.88 9.55
CA HIS A 32 1.42 4.47 9.21
C HIS A 32 2.50 3.99 10.19
N PHE A 33 2.20 3.97 11.49
CA PHE A 33 3.10 3.44 12.51
C PHE A 33 3.56 2.02 12.21
N LEU A 34 2.69 1.15 11.70
CA LEU A 34 3.06 -0.23 11.37
C LEU A 34 3.89 -0.31 10.09
N VAL A 35 3.41 0.28 8.99
CA VAL A 35 4.06 0.12 7.66
C VAL A 35 5.43 0.80 7.58
N ARG A 36 5.70 1.82 8.41
CA ARG A 36 7.03 2.45 8.45
C ARG A 36 8.15 1.55 8.99
N HIS A 37 7.81 0.43 9.65
CA HIS A 37 8.80 -0.54 10.11
C HIS A 37 9.09 -1.64 9.08
N ALA A 38 8.41 -1.62 7.93
CA ALA A 38 8.48 -2.65 6.90
C ALA A 38 8.42 -1.97 5.51
N GLN A 39 9.45 -1.20 5.19
CA GLN A 39 9.50 -0.26 4.06
C GLN A 39 10.33 -0.76 2.86
N ALA A 40 10.82 -2.00 2.91
CA ALA A 40 11.65 -2.57 1.87
C ALA A 40 11.32 -4.04 1.62
N ALA A 41 11.76 -4.57 0.49
CA ALA A 41 11.68 -6.00 0.20
C ALA A 41 12.36 -6.81 1.33
N PRO A 42 11.79 -7.95 1.74
CA PRO A 42 10.66 -8.65 1.12
C PRO A 42 9.26 -8.26 1.65
N ALA A 43 9.09 -7.14 2.37
CA ALA A 43 7.82 -6.75 2.98
C ALA A 43 6.85 -6.05 2.01
N PHE A 44 6.59 -6.67 0.86
CA PHE A 44 5.80 -6.08 -0.24
C PHE A 44 4.37 -5.71 0.15
N GLU A 45 3.74 -6.47 1.05
CA GLU A 45 2.41 -6.16 1.55
C GLU A 45 2.39 -4.84 2.32
N SER A 46 3.36 -4.65 3.22
CA SER A 46 3.52 -3.40 3.97
C SER A 46 3.86 -2.22 3.05
N MET A 47 4.72 -2.43 2.05
CA MET A 47 5.04 -1.42 1.04
C MET A 47 3.79 -1.00 0.24
N LEU A 48 2.96 -1.97 -0.21
CA LEU A 48 1.73 -1.67 -0.93
C LEU A 48 0.72 -0.95 -0.03
N LEU A 49 0.55 -1.41 1.22
CA LEU A 49 -0.31 -0.74 2.21
C LEU A 49 0.14 0.68 2.51
N HIS A 50 1.45 0.95 2.47
CA HIS A 50 1.99 2.31 2.59
C HIS A 50 1.60 3.18 1.39
N GLY A 51 1.63 2.63 0.17
CA GLY A 51 1.10 3.30 -1.02
C GLY A 51 -0.41 3.60 -0.91
N LEU A 52 -1.20 2.64 -0.40
CA LEU A 52 -2.63 2.84 -0.13
C LEU A 52 -2.86 3.95 0.91
N LEU A 53 -2.04 3.98 1.96
CA LEU A 53 -2.12 4.99 3.01
C LEU A 53 -1.92 6.39 2.44
N HIS A 54 -0.84 6.62 1.69
CA HIS A 54 -0.59 7.92 1.08
C HIS A 54 -1.66 8.31 0.05
N ARG A 55 -2.26 7.35 -0.64
CA ARG A 55 -3.42 7.62 -1.50
C ARG A 55 -4.60 8.18 -0.70
N LEU A 56 -4.89 7.63 0.48
CA LEU A 56 -5.95 8.12 1.36
C LEU A 56 -5.64 9.51 1.94
N GLU A 57 -4.36 9.80 2.21
CA GLU A 57 -3.90 11.14 2.60
C GLU A 57 -3.95 12.17 1.44
N GLY A 58 -4.14 11.70 0.20
CA GLY A 58 -4.12 12.52 -1.00
C GLY A 58 -2.71 12.81 -1.52
N ASP A 59 -1.69 12.12 -1.06
CA ASP A 59 -0.35 12.16 -1.63
C ASP A 59 -0.19 11.13 -2.76
N MET A 60 -0.70 11.50 -3.93
CA MET A 60 -0.70 10.63 -5.12
C MET A 60 0.71 10.36 -5.66
N ALA A 61 1.65 11.28 -5.46
CA ALA A 61 3.02 11.13 -5.91
C ALA A 61 3.73 10.02 -5.10
N ASN A 62 3.62 10.04 -3.78
CA ASN A 62 4.13 8.98 -2.93
C ASN A 62 3.40 7.66 -3.15
N ALA A 63 2.07 7.68 -3.32
CA ALA A 63 1.30 6.48 -3.64
C ALA A 63 1.83 5.78 -4.90
N ARG A 64 2.03 6.52 -6.00
CA ARG A 64 2.59 5.98 -7.25
C ARG A 64 4.00 5.41 -7.05
N ALA A 65 4.84 6.08 -6.27
CA ALA A 65 6.20 5.62 -6.01
C ALA A 65 6.21 4.26 -5.30
N TRP A 66 5.39 4.07 -4.27
CA TRP A 66 5.29 2.80 -3.55
C TRP A 66 4.78 1.66 -4.42
N TYR A 67 3.76 1.89 -5.26
CA TYR A 67 3.26 0.86 -6.17
C TYR A 67 4.31 0.48 -7.21
N ALA A 68 5.04 1.46 -7.75
CA ALA A 68 6.14 1.19 -8.67
C ALA A 68 7.26 0.38 -8.01
N ASP A 69 7.68 0.73 -6.78
CA ASP A 69 8.69 0.00 -6.03
C ASP A 69 8.26 -1.45 -5.76
N VAL A 70 6.98 -1.68 -5.39
CA VAL A 70 6.42 -3.04 -5.23
C VAL A 70 6.49 -3.82 -6.54
N GLY A 71 6.05 -3.23 -7.66
CA GLY A 71 6.09 -3.88 -8.98
C GLY A 71 7.50 -4.20 -9.46
N ALA A 72 8.47 -3.35 -9.13
CA ALA A 72 9.88 -3.53 -9.45
C ALA A 72 10.62 -4.52 -8.53
N GLY A 73 9.95 -5.12 -7.55
CA GLY A 73 10.57 -6.08 -6.63
C GLY A 73 11.32 -5.43 -5.46
N GLY A 74 10.98 -4.18 -5.12
CA GLY A 74 11.41 -3.51 -3.89
C GLY A 74 12.13 -2.19 -4.12
N ASP A 75 12.64 -1.99 -5.33
CA ASP A 75 13.42 -0.82 -5.72
C ASP A 75 13.24 -0.59 -7.23
N LYS A 76 12.52 0.47 -7.61
CA LYS A 76 12.33 0.81 -9.03
C LYS A 76 13.61 1.29 -9.72
N GLU A 77 14.61 1.76 -8.97
CA GLU A 77 15.90 2.18 -9.52
C GLU A 77 16.78 0.97 -9.82
N ASN A 78 16.62 -0.11 -9.06
CA ASN A 78 17.33 -1.39 -9.26
C ASN A 78 16.32 -2.56 -9.35
N PRO A 79 15.53 -2.63 -10.43
CA PRO A 79 14.44 -3.59 -10.52
C PRO A 79 14.95 -5.03 -10.53
N VAL A 80 14.27 -5.90 -9.78
CA VAL A 80 14.50 -7.34 -9.84
C VAL A 80 14.00 -7.86 -11.19
N GLN A 81 14.88 -8.52 -11.95
CA GLN A 81 14.48 -9.16 -13.19
C GLN A 81 13.61 -10.40 -12.92
N GLY A 82 12.54 -10.55 -13.68
CA GLY A 82 11.63 -11.69 -13.58
C GLY A 82 10.47 -11.46 -12.62
N ASP A 83 9.86 -12.57 -12.17
CA ASP A 83 8.59 -12.53 -11.45
C ASP A 83 8.75 -12.38 -9.94
N SER A 84 8.99 -11.15 -9.49
CA SER A 84 9.11 -10.82 -8.07
C SER A 84 7.79 -11.05 -7.29
N GLU A 85 7.90 -11.28 -5.98
CA GLU A 85 6.71 -11.43 -5.13
C GLU A 85 5.83 -10.17 -5.13
N GLY A 86 6.45 -8.98 -5.13
CA GLY A 86 5.71 -7.72 -5.26
C GLY A 86 4.93 -7.60 -6.59
N ALA A 87 5.52 -8.06 -7.70
CA ALA A 87 4.82 -8.12 -8.98
C ALA A 87 3.64 -9.12 -8.93
N ARG A 88 3.81 -10.29 -8.30
CA ARG A 88 2.72 -11.26 -8.09
C ARG A 88 1.60 -10.69 -7.24
N LEU A 89 1.93 -9.99 -6.15
CA LEU A 89 0.98 -9.32 -5.29
C LEU A 89 0.16 -8.29 -6.07
N LEU A 90 0.82 -7.39 -6.82
CA LEU A 90 0.10 -6.41 -7.64
C LEU A 90 -0.80 -7.06 -8.69
N ARG A 91 -0.32 -8.11 -9.38
CA ARG A 91 -1.17 -8.86 -10.31
C ARG A 91 -2.35 -9.52 -9.62
N TYR A 92 -2.17 -10.12 -8.45
CA TYR A 92 -3.27 -10.71 -7.69
C TYR A 92 -4.32 -9.67 -7.27
N VAL A 93 -3.86 -8.51 -6.82
CA VAL A 93 -4.73 -7.42 -6.35
C VAL A 93 -5.47 -6.75 -7.51
N TRP A 94 -4.81 -6.57 -8.66
CA TRP A 94 -5.31 -5.73 -9.74
C TRP A 94 -5.75 -6.46 -11.01
N ARG A 95 -5.38 -7.73 -11.22
CA ARG A 95 -5.95 -8.52 -12.34
C ARG A 95 -7.39 -8.89 -12.03
N VAL A 96 -8.22 -8.80 -13.06
CA VAL A 96 -9.58 -9.35 -13.09
C VAL A 96 -9.50 -10.71 -13.79
N GLU A 97 -10.10 -11.74 -13.21
CA GLU A 97 -10.21 -13.04 -13.87
C GLU A 97 -10.90 -12.89 -15.24
N GLY A 98 -10.27 -13.39 -16.30
CA GLY A 98 -10.83 -13.36 -17.66
C GLY A 98 -10.43 -12.16 -18.52
N GLU A 99 -9.65 -11.19 -18.02
CA GLU A 99 -9.00 -10.20 -18.89
C GLU A 99 -7.73 -10.80 -19.51
N GLY A 100 -7.70 -10.86 -20.84
CA GLY A 100 -6.54 -11.36 -21.60
C GLY A 100 -5.29 -10.51 -21.38
N GLU A 101 -4.13 -11.10 -21.64
CA GLU A 101 -2.81 -10.45 -21.62
C GLU A 101 -2.61 -9.53 -22.83
N GLU A 102 -3.58 -8.66 -23.13
CA GLU A 102 -3.32 -7.59 -24.07
C GLU A 102 -2.34 -6.60 -23.45
N GLU A 103 -1.33 -6.23 -24.24
CA GLU A 103 -0.34 -5.18 -23.95
C GLU A 103 -1.07 -3.87 -23.67
N ARG A 104 -1.43 -3.67 -22.40
CA ARG A 104 -1.96 -2.41 -21.91
C ARG A 104 -0.78 -1.50 -21.64
N GLU A 105 -0.72 -0.36 -22.32
CA GLU A 105 0.36 0.65 -22.16
C GLU A 105 0.55 1.10 -20.69
N ASP A 106 -0.51 1.04 -19.87
CA ASP A 106 -0.47 1.39 -18.45
C ASP A 106 -0.96 0.22 -17.57
N GLU A 107 -0.25 0.00 -16.47
CA GLU A 107 -0.65 -0.91 -15.40
C GLU A 107 -2.04 -0.54 -14.81
N PRO A 108 -2.93 -1.51 -14.49
CA PRO A 108 -4.28 -1.21 -14.02
C PRO A 108 -4.33 -0.29 -12.78
N TRP A 109 -3.39 -0.45 -11.87
CA TRP A 109 -3.27 0.40 -10.68
C TRP A 109 -2.88 1.85 -11.03
N MET A 110 -2.06 2.08 -12.06
CA MET A 110 -1.69 3.43 -12.50
C MET A 110 -2.91 4.17 -13.03
N ARG A 111 -3.73 3.49 -13.84
CA ARG A 111 -5.00 4.03 -14.37
C ARG A 111 -5.95 4.38 -13.24
N PHE A 112 -6.06 3.50 -12.23
CA PHE A 112 -6.87 3.75 -11.06
C PHE A 112 -6.40 5.02 -10.31
N LEU A 113 -5.10 5.14 -10.01
CA LEU A 113 -4.56 6.33 -9.34
C LEU A 113 -4.81 7.60 -10.15
N SER A 114 -4.65 7.57 -11.46
CA SER A 114 -4.95 8.71 -12.33
C SER A 114 -6.41 9.14 -12.28
N ARG A 115 -7.35 8.18 -12.23
CA ARG A 115 -8.78 8.49 -12.07
C ARG A 115 -9.10 9.08 -10.70
N VAL A 116 -8.50 8.57 -9.63
CA VAL A 116 -8.63 9.13 -8.27
C VAL A 116 -8.15 10.59 -8.23
N GLU A 117 -7.02 10.88 -8.86
CA GLU A 117 -6.46 12.22 -8.92
C GLU A 117 -7.36 13.19 -9.71
N GLN A 118 -7.87 12.75 -10.87
CA GLN A 118 -8.78 13.53 -11.72
C GLN A 118 -10.09 13.89 -11.00
N VAL A 119 -10.68 12.97 -10.24
CA VAL A 119 -11.99 13.18 -9.60
C VAL A 119 -11.91 14.04 -8.33
N ARG A 120 -10.72 14.25 -7.75
CA ARG A 120 -10.53 14.92 -6.45
C ARG A 120 -11.01 16.38 -6.43
N GLY A 121 -10.94 17.07 -7.56
CA GLY A 121 -11.45 18.44 -7.73
C GLY A 121 -12.78 18.54 -8.48
N ALA A 122 -13.28 17.43 -9.02
CA ALA A 122 -14.43 17.42 -9.90
C ALA A 122 -15.76 17.51 -9.11
N LYS A 123 -16.72 18.26 -9.66
CA LYS A 123 -18.04 18.49 -9.05
C LYS A 123 -19.15 17.96 -9.96
N GLY A 124 -20.32 17.73 -9.38
CA GLY A 124 -21.51 17.27 -10.09
C GLY A 124 -21.73 15.76 -10.00
N GLU A 125 -22.89 15.32 -10.50
CA GLU A 125 -23.38 13.94 -10.35
C GLU A 125 -22.44 12.90 -10.97
N ALA A 126 -21.88 13.19 -12.14
CA ALA A 126 -20.90 12.31 -12.79
C ALA A 126 -19.64 12.10 -11.93
N ALA A 127 -19.16 13.15 -11.26
CA ALA A 127 -18.01 13.05 -10.37
C ALA A 127 -18.34 12.26 -9.09
N GLU A 128 -19.55 12.40 -8.55
CA GLU A 128 -20.00 11.58 -7.42
C GLU A 128 -20.16 10.11 -7.78
N ALA A 129 -20.72 9.82 -8.97
CA ALA A 129 -20.83 8.46 -9.47
C ALA A 129 -19.44 7.82 -9.64
N GLU A 130 -18.50 8.56 -10.21
CA GLU A 130 -17.10 8.14 -10.36
C GLU A 130 -16.42 7.92 -9.00
N ARG A 131 -16.60 8.83 -8.03
CA ARG A 131 -16.09 8.64 -6.65
C ARG A 131 -16.61 7.35 -6.02
N ARG A 132 -17.90 7.05 -6.17
CA ARG A 132 -18.51 5.81 -5.66
C ARG A 132 -17.93 4.58 -6.35
N ALA A 133 -17.75 4.61 -7.67
CA ALA A 133 -17.13 3.51 -8.41
C ALA A 133 -15.68 3.28 -7.96
N LEU A 134 -14.89 4.35 -7.83
CA LEU A 134 -13.51 4.28 -7.36
C LEU A 134 -13.41 3.79 -5.92
N ALA A 135 -14.34 4.18 -5.04
CA ALA A 135 -14.42 3.68 -3.68
C ALA A 135 -14.67 2.17 -3.63
N GLN A 136 -15.53 1.62 -4.51
CA GLN A 136 -15.73 0.17 -4.61
C GLN A 136 -14.47 -0.56 -5.10
N THR A 137 -13.79 0.00 -6.11
CA THR A 137 -12.52 -0.57 -6.59
C THR A 137 -11.44 -0.52 -5.51
N GLY A 138 -11.29 0.60 -4.79
CA GLY A 138 -10.33 0.72 -3.68
C GLY A 138 -10.66 -0.22 -2.51
N LYS A 139 -11.94 -0.46 -2.24
CA LYS A 139 -12.37 -1.47 -1.25
C LYS A 139 -12.03 -2.90 -1.71
N ALA A 140 -12.23 -3.21 -2.99
CA ALA A 140 -11.87 -4.50 -3.56
C ALA A 140 -10.36 -4.73 -3.53
N GLU A 141 -9.57 -3.68 -3.79
CA GLU A 141 -8.11 -3.71 -3.68
C GLU A 141 -7.67 -4.07 -2.25
N LEU A 142 -8.11 -3.29 -1.24
CA LEU A 142 -7.73 -3.53 0.15
C LEU A 142 -8.19 -4.91 0.64
N LYS A 143 -9.37 -5.37 0.20
CA LYS A 143 -9.84 -6.73 0.47
C LYS A 143 -8.90 -7.79 -0.11
N ARG A 144 -8.42 -7.62 -1.34
CA ARG A 144 -7.47 -8.56 -1.96
C ARG A 144 -6.12 -8.54 -1.25
N VAL A 145 -5.61 -7.36 -0.88
CA VAL A 145 -4.39 -7.28 -0.05
C VAL A 145 -4.57 -8.06 1.25
N LEU A 146 -5.71 -7.90 1.93
CA LEU A 146 -6.01 -8.62 3.16
C LEU A 146 -6.07 -10.15 2.95
N LEU A 147 -6.72 -10.62 1.88
CA LEU A 147 -6.79 -12.04 1.53
C LEU A 147 -5.41 -12.63 1.21
N TRP A 148 -4.55 -11.86 0.53
CA TRP A 148 -3.17 -12.25 0.29
C TRP A 148 -2.40 -12.39 1.61
N CYS A 149 -2.50 -11.38 2.49
CA CYS A 149 -1.87 -11.42 3.80
C CYS A 149 -2.36 -12.59 4.66
N GLU A 150 -3.67 -12.88 4.65
CA GLU A 150 -4.26 -14.01 5.34
C GLU A 150 -3.71 -15.34 4.81
N ALA A 151 -3.62 -15.51 3.49
CA ALA A 151 -3.07 -16.72 2.89
C ALA A 151 -1.57 -16.90 3.20
N LYS A 152 -0.80 -15.81 3.26
CA LYS A 152 0.66 -15.84 3.49
C LYS A 152 1.03 -15.98 4.96
N PHE A 153 0.37 -15.24 5.85
CA PHE A 153 0.75 -15.13 7.25
C PHE A 153 -0.19 -15.87 8.21
N GLY A 154 -1.38 -16.25 7.75
CA GLY A 154 -2.44 -16.75 8.60
C GLY A 154 -3.05 -15.68 9.51
N THR A 155 -4.00 -16.10 10.35
CA THR A 155 -4.71 -15.22 11.30
C THR A 155 -4.48 -15.60 12.77
N ALA A 156 -3.48 -16.45 13.03
CA ALA A 156 -3.13 -16.81 14.39
C ALA A 156 -2.50 -15.62 15.11
N ALA A 157 -2.78 -15.49 16.40
CA ALA A 157 -2.15 -14.48 17.23
C ALA A 157 -0.62 -14.68 17.25
N ARG A 158 0.09 -13.58 17.08
CA ARG A 158 1.53 -13.49 16.94
C ARG A 158 2.10 -12.65 18.08
N LEU A 159 2.62 -13.33 19.09
CA LEU A 159 3.16 -12.68 20.29
C LEU A 159 4.49 -11.95 20.03
N ASP A 160 5.24 -12.40 19.01
CA ASP A 160 6.44 -11.74 18.51
C ASP A 160 6.38 -11.66 16.98
N ALA A 161 6.33 -10.43 16.48
CA ALA A 161 6.30 -10.10 15.06
C ALA A 161 7.53 -9.29 14.62
N SER A 162 8.60 -9.31 15.41
CA SER A 162 9.81 -8.51 15.15
C SER A 162 10.51 -8.87 13.83
N ASP A 163 10.35 -10.09 13.35
CA ASP A 163 10.85 -10.57 12.05
C ASP A 163 10.08 -10.00 10.85
N ALA A 164 8.89 -9.42 11.05
CA ALA A 164 8.16 -8.69 10.02
C ALA A 164 8.76 -7.29 9.77
N TRP A 165 9.64 -6.81 10.66
CA TRP A 165 10.26 -5.51 10.51
C TRP A 165 11.42 -5.58 9.54
N VAL A 166 11.25 -4.91 8.41
CA VAL A 166 12.25 -4.81 7.36
C VAL A 166 12.62 -3.35 7.24
N ARG A 167 13.76 -2.98 7.84
CA ARG A 167 14.33 -1.64 7.69
C ARG A 167 15.06 -1.52 6.37
N PRO A 168 14.95 -0.38 5.67
CA PRO A 168 15.80 -0.11 4.51
C PRO A 168 17.28 -0.16 4.89
N GLY A 169 18.16 -0.52 3.94
CA GLY A 169 19.61 -0.41 4.14
C GLY A 169 20.06 1.04 4.41
N ASP A 170 21.23 1.21 5.04
CA ASP A 170 21.75 2.46 5.62
C ASP A 170 21.57 3.72 4.75
N LYS A 171 21.66 3.61 3.42
CA LYS A 171 21.45 4.74 2.49
C LYS A 171 20.03 5.32 2.53
N VAL A 172 19.01 4.47 2.61
CA VAL A 172 17.62 4.92 2.69
C VAL A 172 17.30 5.42 4.10
N GLN A 173 17.95 4.86 5.13
CA GLN A 173 17.88 5.37 6.50
C GLN A 173 18.51 6.76 6.64
N GLN A 174 19.66 7.00 6.01
CA GLN A 174 20.33 8.30 5.99
C GLN A 174 19.49 9.33 5.23
N THR A 175 18.95 8.96 4.06
CA THR A 175 18.00 9.83 3.35
C THR A 175 16.77 10.10 4.24
N GLY A 176 16.22 9.09 4.92
CA GLY A 176 15.13 9.22 5.91
C GLY A 176 15.40 10.25 7.00
N ASN A 177 16.57 10.17 7.62
CA ASN A 177 16.99 11.08 8.70
C ASN A 177 17.32 12.50 8.20
N ASP A 178 17.94 12.61 7.02
CA ASP A 178 18.23 13.89 6.39
C ASP A 178 16.94 14.59 5.93
N MET A 179 15.89 13.84 5.58
CA MET A 179 14.56 14.35 5.20
C MET A 179 13.72 14.83 6.39
N VAL A 180 13.96 14.32 7.60
CA VAL A 180 13.30 14.76 8.85
C VAL A 180 13.97 16.01 9.44
N THR A 181 15.27 16.18 9.23
CA THR A 181 16.04 17.33 9.78
C THR A 181 16.38 18.41 8.74
N GLY A 182 16.29 18.12 7.43
CA GLY A 182 16.61 19.04 6.35
C GLY A 182 15.57 18.99 5.23
N GLY A 183 14.90 20.12 4.98
CA GLY A 183 13.82 20.28 3.99
C GLY A 183 14.24 20.17 2.51
N LYS A 184 14.95 19.11 2.12
CA LYS A 184 15.31 18.80 0.74
C LYS A 184 15.10 17.30 0.48
N GLY A 185 13.86 16.92 0.17
CA GLY A 185 13.52 15.56 -0.28
C GLY A 185 12.16 15.54 -0.97
N PHE A 186 12.05 14.77 -2.07
CA PHE A 186 10.81 14.56 -2.82
C PHE A 186 9.78 13.68 -2.08
N ARG A 187 10.18 13.03 -0.98
CA ARG A 187 9.31 12.24 -0.10
C ARG A 187 9.13 13.01 1.21
N LYS A 188 7.90 13.42 1.51
CA LYS A 188 7.50 13.86 2.87
C LYS A 188 6.93 12.65 3.60
N PHE A 189 7.43 12.40 4.80
CA PHE A 189 6.96 11.37 5.74
C PHE A 189 6.16 12.04 6.86
#